data_AF-A0A162CUB3-F1
#
_entry.id   AF-A0A162CUB3-F1
#
_cell.length_a   1.000
_cell.length_b   1.000
_cell.length_c   1.000
_cell.angle_alpha   90.00
_cell.angle_beta   90.00
_cell.angle_gamma   90.00
#
_symmetry.space_group_name_H-M   'P 1'
#
loop_
_entity.id
_entity.type
_entity.pdbx_description
1 polymer ?
#
loop_
_entity_poly.entity_id
_entity_poly.type
_entity_poly.pdbx_seq_one_letter_code
_entity_poly.pdbx_strand_id
1 'polypeptide(L)' 'SASKPGSSPDANVFADSVIGRAFKNNEFGQSYLFGDSGYACTPFLLTPYSQPQGRAEFLN' A
#
# COMPACT_ATOMS: atom_id res chain seq x y z
N SER A 1 -13.91 16.32 -7.83
CA SER A 1 -14.07 14.95 -8.37
C SER A 1 -15.06 14.20 -7.50
N ALA A 2 -15.92 13.38 -8.09
CA ALA A 2 -17.07 12.78 -7.42
C ALA A 2 -16.67 11.66 -6.43
N SER A 3 -16.90 11.86 -5.13
CA SER A 3 -17.00 10.76 -4.17
C SER A 3 -18.40 10.18 -4.26
N LYS A 4 -18.52 8.93 -4.73
CA LYS A 4 -19.78 8.19 -4.62
C LYS A 4 -20.04 7.91 -3.13
N PRO A 5 -21.23 8.23 -2.57
CA PRO A 5 -21.57 7.83 -1.21
C PRO A 5 -21.49 6.29 -1.10
N GLY A 6 -20.65 5.79 -0.22
CA GLY A 6 -20.45 4.34 0.00
C GLY A 6 -19.26 3.70 -0.74
N SER A 7 -18.49 4.45 -1.55
CA SER A 7 -17.23 3.95 -2.09
C SER A 7 -16.13 4.13 -1.04
N SER A 8 -15.77 3.06 -0.33
CA SER A 8 -14.55 3.04 0.47
C SER A 8 -13.34 3.03 -0.47
N PRO A 9 -12.32 3.89 -0.28
CA PRO A 9 -11.06 3.76 -1.00
C PRO A 9 -10.46 2.36 -0.76
N ASP A 10 -9.77 1.80 -1.76
CA ASP A 10 -9.17 0.46 -1.63
C ASP A 10 -8.19 0.40 -0.43
N ALA A 11 -7.53 1.52 -0.11
CA ALA A 11 -6.69 1.66 1.09
C ALA A 11 -7.46 1.43 2.40
N ASN A 12 -8.72 1.89 2.49
CA ASN A 12 -9.58 1.64 3.65
C ASN A 12 -9.97 0.15 3.72
N VAL A 13 -10.35 -0.44 2.58
CA VAL A 13 -10.69 -1.86 2.50
C VAL A 13 -9.51 -2.73 2.94
N PHE A 14 -8.30 -2.42 2.44
CA PHE A 14 -7.08 -3.09 2.86
C PHE A 14 -6.80 -2.91 4.36
N ALA A 15 -6.93 -1.68 4.89
CA ALA A 15 -6.66 -1.39 6.29
C ALA A 15 -7.53 -2.20 7.27
N ASP A 16 -8.78 -2.49 6.88
CA ASP A 16 -9.76 -3.24 7.67
C ASP A 16 -9.74 -4.76 7.38
N SER A 17 -9.12 -5.17 6.27
CA SER A 17 -9.01 -6.57 5.88
C SER A 17 -8.19 -7.40 6.87
N VAL A 18 -8.38 -8.72 6.85
CA VAL A 18 -7.56 -9.67 7.62
C VAL A 18 -6.09 -9.58 7.19
N ILE A 19 -5.83 -9.49 5.89
CA ILE A 19 -4.46 -9.43 5.36
C ILE A 19 -3.75 -8.13 5.77
N GLY A 20 -4.42 -6.99 5.70
CA GLY A 20 -3.85 -5.71 6.15
C GLY A 20 -3.54 -5.70 7.64
N ARG A 21 -4.38 -6.34 8.46
CA ARG A 21 -4.08 -6.54 9.90
C ARG A 21 -2.91 -7.49 10.14
N ALA A 22 -2.82 -8.59 9.38
CA ALA A 22 -1.71 -9.53 9.49
C ALA A 22 -0.35 -8.88 9.15
N PHE A 23 -0.31 -8.03 8.11
CA PHE A 23 0.88 -7.23 7.82
C PHE A 23 1.22 -6.23 8.94
N LYS A 24 0.23 -5.53 9.50
CA LYS A 24 0.43 -4.63 10.66
C LYS A 24 0.96 -5.38 11.90
N ASN A 25 0.56 -6.63 12.08
CA ASN A 25 1.00 -7.50 13.17
C ASN A 25 2.34 -8.21 12.90
N ASN A 26 3.01 -7.91 11.78
CA ASN A 26 4.26 -8.56 11.37
C ASN A 26 4.15 -10.09 11.21
N GLU A 27 2.97 -10.60 10.85
CA GLU A 27 2.73 -12.05 10.68
C GLU A 27 3.43 -12.64 9.45
N PHE A 28 3.84 -11.79 8.51
CA PHE A 28 4.58 -12.16 7.30
C PHE A 28 6.09 -11.89 7.37
N GLY A 29 6.60 -11.43 8.52
CA GLY A 29 8.02 -11.12 8.71
C GLY A 29 8.56 -10.11 7.68
N GLN A 30 9.72 -10.41 7.08
CA GLN A 30 10.40 -9.55 6.10
C GLN A 30 9.77 -9.61 4.70
N SER A 31 8.45 -9.44 4.63
CA SER A 31 7.68 -9.43 3.38
C SER A 31 7.12 -8.03 3.12
N TYR A 32 7.06 -7.65 1.84
CA TYR A 32 6.54 -6.37 1.41
C TYR A 32 5.38 -6.56 0.43
N LEU A 33 4.37 -5.70 0.54
CA LEU A 33 3.29 -5.55 -0.42
C LEU A 33 3.60 -4.40 -1.36
N PHE A 34 3.35 -4.58 -2.66
CA PHE A 34 3.43 -3.53 -3.65
C PHE A 34 2.04 -2.96 -3.92
N GLY A 35 1.83 -1.70 -3.56
CA GLY A 35 0.59 -0.97 -3.82
C GLY A 35 0.71 0.01 -4.99
N ASP A 36 -0.42 0.42 -5.53
CA ASP A 36 -0.48 1.55 -6.46
C ASP A 36 -0.48 2.90 -5.71
N SER A 37 -0.50 4.02 -6.46
CA SER A 37 -0.46 5.38 -5.92
C SER A 37 -1.60 5.75 -4.96
N GLY A 38 -2.66 4.94 -4.89
CA GLY A 38 -3.76 5.09 -3.93
C GLY A 38 -3.43 4.61 -2.53
N TYR A 39 -2.31 3.90 -2.34
CA TYR A 39 -1.85 3.40 -1.04
C TYR A 39 -0.71 4.25 -0.49
N ALA A 40 -0.71 4.43 0.83
CA ALA A 40 0.41 5.07 1.52
C ALA A 40 1.62 4.12 1.58
N CYS A 41 2.82 4.67 1.44
CA CYS A 41 4.05 3.93 1.68
C CYS A 41 4.23 3.71 3.20
N THR A 42 4.37 2.46 3.61
CA THR A 42 4.51 2.02 5.01
C THR A 42 5.66 1.01 5.13
N PRO A 43 6.08 0.60 6.34
CA PRO A 43 7.15 -0.39 6.52
C PRO A 43 6.93 -1.75 5.84
N PHE A 44 5.68 -2.08 5.47
CA PHE A 44 5.31 -3.35 4.84
C PHE A 44 4.54 -3.18 3.52
N LEU A 45 4.24 -1.95 3.10
CA LEU A 45 3.55 -1.64 1.85
C LEU A 45 4.33 -0.55 1.11
N LEU A 46 4.99 -0.93 0.03
CA LEU A 46 5.75 -0.04 -0.83
C LEU A 46 4.86 0.46 -1.96
N THR A 47 4.83 1.78 -2.12
CA THR A 47 4.16 2.43 -3.25
C THR A 47 5.23 2.97 -4.18
N PRO A 48 5.40 2.41 -5.40
CA PRO A 48 6.43 2.86 -6.33
C PRO A 48 6.29 4.34 -6.70
N TYR A 49 7.42 5.00 -6.94
CA TYR A 49 7.42 6.35 -7.48
C TYR A 49 6.91 6.34 -8.92
N SER A 50 6.03 7.29 -9.27
CA SER A 50 5.50 7.40 -10.62
C SER A 50 6.57 7.80 -11.66
N GLN A 51 7.64 8.45 -11.22
CA GLN A 51 8.80 8.82 -12.05
C GLN A 51 10.10 8.60 -11.26
N PRO A 52 10.64 7.37 -11.26
CA PRO A 52 11.89 7.09 -10.59
C PRO A 52 13.05 7.87 -11.21
N GLN A 53 13.78 8.65 -10.41
CA GLN A 53 14.92 9.50 -10.82
C GLN A 53 16.28 8.82 -10.60
N GLY A 54 16.32 7.63 -10.00
CA GLY A 54 17.56 6.89 -9.73
C GLY A 54 17.35 5.41 -9.44
N ARG A 55 18.42 4.60 -9.50
CA ARG A 55 18.38 3.13 -9.38
C ARG A 55 17.68 2.63 -8.11
N ALA A 56 17.80 3.36 -7.00
CA ALA A 56 17.12 3.04 -5.75
C ALA A 56 15.59 3.12 -5.86
N GLU A 57 15.07 3.94 -6.77
CA GLU A 57 13.64 4.15 -6.98
C GLU A 57 13.04 3.16 -8.02
N PHE A 58 13.89 2.46 -8.78
CA PHE A 58 13.48 1.41 -9.73
C PHE A 58 13.34 0.01 -9.10
N LEU A 59 13.95 -0.19 -7.93
CA LEU A 59 14.02 -1.49 -7.24
C LEU A 59 13.26 -1.50 -5.91
N ASN A 60 12.61 -0.40 -5.58
CA ASN A 60 11.74 -0.30 -4.41
C ASN A 60 10.39 -0.89 -4.72
#